data_AF-A0A101RK56-F1
#
_entry.id   AF-A0A101RK56-F1
#
_cell.length_a   1.000
_cell.length_b   1.000
_cell.length_c   1.000
_cell.angle_alpha   90.00
_cell.angle_beta   90.00
_cell.angle_gamma   90.00
#
_symmetry.space_group_name_H-M   'P 1'
#
loop_
_entity.id
_entity.type
_entity.pdbx_description
1 polymer ?
#
loop_
_entity_poly.entity_id
_entity_poly.type
_entity_poly.pdbx_seq_one_letter_code
_entity_poly.pdbx_strand_id
1 'polypeptide(L)'
;MSTDPTRLQVQVAADIHDRSVQGRATVPRVNHMHGPQTGMDADSTARPLTSDDVSELVPLLLAEVKQAFASSRWALINSGTERVKWLVYAGAALSHCCRLLAEMETAGRADQEMAVRLLGRAHLEAWVVCLYIRFGEYPALERLGQAELRHLIGLQQEADAIDAMLAADRKEARRRRKKVEKANVGIARWNAANPNEGAKPLHELPHVPQLKPVSLDLSEAIAGFGPLAAQELTVSEMVDTLTKWGPTRGFATESFRTLYFYYRLLSGLGTHASMTVLDQYVPTRPSDSFVRVRAAPSLGTAADQLRCTALYATAYAAGFVLGAHGCDTPVADRIEATLYPNPADRSAWSPGTRPVKGRPR
;
A
#
# COMPACT_ATOMS: atom_id res chain seq x y z
N MET A 1 -40.69 44.19 9.46
CA MET A 1 -39.92 44.27 8.20
C MET A 1 -38.83 43.21 8.28
N SER A 2 -38.83 42.28 7.32
CA SER A 2 -38.06 41.03 7.31
C SER A 2 -36.59 41.29 6.96
N THR A 3 -35.67 40.69 7.71
CA THR A 3 -34.23 40.66 7.41
C THR A 3 -33.89 39.32 6.76
N ASP A 4 -33.67 39.34 5.45
CA ASP A 4 -33.30 38.19 4.64
C ASP A 4 -31.76 38.11 4.49
N PRO A 5 -31.08 37.07 5.01
CA PRO A 5 -29.62 36.97 5.02
C PRO A 5 -29.01 36.42 3.71
N THR A 6 -29.80 36.24 2.65
CA THR A 6 -29.37 35.47 1.46
C THR A 6 -28.59 36.28 0.41
N ARG A 7 -28.21 37.54 0.69
CA ARG A 7 -27.62 38.45 -0.33
C ARG A 7 -26.14 38.79 -0.19
N LEU A 8 -25.43 38.20 0.77
CA LEU A 8 -23.99 38.46 1.00
C LEU A 8 -23.02 37.40 0.42
N GLN A 9 -23.53 36.40 -0.33
CA GLN A 9 -22.70 35.29 -0.85
C GLN A 9 -22.27 35.40 -2.33
N VAL A 10 -22.56 36.49 -3.03
CA VAL A 10 -22.27 36.57 -4.49
C VAL A 10 -21.06 37.46 -4.84
N GLN A 11 -20.48 38.22 -3.90
CA GLN A 11 -19.39 39.15 -4.21
C GLN A 11 -17.97 38.68 -3.84
N VAL A 12 -17.80 37.53 -3.17
CA VAL A 12 -16.47 37.04 -2.75
C VAL A 12 -15.87 36.00 -3.72
N ALA A 13 -16.66 35.49 -4.67
CA ALA A 13 -16.20 34.48 -5.63
C ALA A 13 -15.45 35.05 -6.85
N ALA A 14 -15.40 36.38 -7.03
CA ALA A 14 -14.77 36.99 -8.21
C ALA A 14 -13.31 37.47 -7.97
N ASP A 15 -12.87 37.65 -6.72
CA ASP A 15 -11.55 38.23 -6.42
C ASP A 15 -10.45 37.21 -6.07
N ILE A 16 -10.75 35.90 -6.08
CA ILE A 16 -9.77 34.83 -5.80
C ILE A 16 -9.09 34.30 -7.09
N HIS A 17 -9.50 34.77 -8.27
CA HIS A 17 -8.96 34.27 -9.55
C HIS A 17 -7.78 35.07 -10.14
N ASP A 18 -7.31 36.14 -9.47
CA ASP A 18 -6.33 37.06 -10.10
C ASP A 18 -5.04 37.31 -9.28
N ARG A 19 -4.73 36.47 -8.27
CA ARG A 19 -3.50 36.64 -7.44
C ARG A 19 -2.58 35.42 -7.32
N SER A 20 -2.79 34.35 -8.10
CA SER A 20 -1.89 33.18 -8.08
C SER A 20 -0.80 33.17 -9.17
N VAL A 21 -0.72 34.21 -10.01
CA VAL A 21 0.26 34.31 -11.10
C VAL A 21 1.34 35.35 -10.76
N GLN A 22 2.12 35.13 -9.69
CA GLN A 22 3.40 35.83 -9.48
C GLN A 22 4.21 35.15 -8.37
N GLY A 23 4.70 33.96 -8.68
CA GLY A 23 5.52 33.18 -7.75
C GLY A 23 5.99 31.86 -8.34
N ARG A 24 6.32 31.84 -9.65
CA ARG A 24 7.05 30.71 -10.23
C ARG A 24 8.45 30.69 -9.61
N ALA A 25 8.58 29.97 -8.49
CA ALA A 25 9.85 29.34 -8.19
C ALA A 25 10.13 28.42 -9.38
N THR A 26 11.11 28.81 -10.19
CA THR A 26 11.77 27.93 -11.14
C THR A 26 12.21 26.70 -10.37
N VAL A 27 11.44 25.62 -10.49
CA VAL A 27 11.96 24.28 -10.21
C VAL A 27 13.26 24.22 -11.01
N PRO A 28 14.42 23.96 -10.38
CA PRO A 28 15.63 23.72 -11.15
C PRO A 28 15.25 22.61 -12.11
N ARG A 29 15.28 22.91 -13.41
CA ARG A 29 15.25 21.89 -14.44
C ARG A 29 16.45 21.02 -14.07
N VAL A 30 16.21 19.87 -13.44
CA VAL A 30 17.21 18.83 -13.40
C VAL A 30 17.36 18.51 -14.88
N ASN A 31 18.37 19.13 -15.49
CA ASN A 31 18.86 18.68 -16.76
C ASN A 31 19.32 17.26 -16.45
N HIS A 32 18.43 16.29 -16.67
CA HIS A 32 18.88 15.08 -17.31
C HIS A 32 19.59 15.58 -18.55
N MET A 33 20.91 15.74 -18.44
CA MET A 33 21.76 15.93 -19.59
C MET A 33 21.51 14.70 -20.45
N HIS A 34 20.56 14.81 -21.36
CA HIS A 34 20.76 14.26 -22.68
C HIS A 34 22.02 14.95 -23.19
N GLY A 35 23.16 14.35 -22.85
CA GLY A 35 24.40 14.59 -23.56
C GLY A 35 24.11 14.49 -25.06
N PRO A 36 24.88 15.21 -25.89
CA PRO A 36 24.69 15.18 -27.32
C PRO A 36 24.59 13.72 -27.77
N GLN A 37 23.57 13.42 -28.59
CA GLN A 37 23.45 12.16 -29.32
C GLN A 37 24.60 12.08 -30.34
N THR A 38 25.84 12.00 -29.86
CA THR A 38 26.95 11.48 -30.63
C THR A 38 26.76 9.98 -30.66
N GLY A 39 26.63 9.43 -31.87
CA GLY A 39 26.53 8.00 -32.10
C GLY A 39 27.65 7.25 -31.37
N MET A 40 27.31 6.75 -30.19
CA MET A 40 27.99 5.63 -29.58
C MET A 40 27.06 4.46 -29.82
N ASP A 41 27.51 3.53 -30.65
CA ASP A 41 27.11 2.14 -30.57
C ASP A 41 27.34 1.71 -29.12
N ALA A 42 26.33 1.90 -28.28
CA ALA A 42 26.35 1.46 -26.90
C ALA A 42 26.15 -0.05 -26.93
N ASP A 43 27.28 -0.74 -27.09
CA ASP A 43 27.49 -2.10 -26.63
C ASP A 43 27.34 -2.12 -25.10
N SER A 44 26.12 -1.83 -24.61
CA SER A 44 25.74 -2.01 -23.23
C SER A 44 25.55 -3.50 -23.04
N THR A 45 26.63 -4.17 -22.67
CA THR A 45 26.69 -5.58 -22.27
C THR A 45 26.32 -5.78 -20.79
N ALA A 46 25.62 -4.83 -20.15
CA ALA A 46 25.21 -4.95 -18.76
C ALA A 46 24.31 -6.19 -18.55
N ARG A 47 24.86 -7.22 -17.88
CA ARG A 47 24.15 -8.46 -17.53
C ARG A 47 22.91 -8.13 -16.65
N PRO A 48 21.82 -8.92 -16.73
CA PRO A 48 20.72 -8.83 -15.78
C PRO A 48 21.24 -8.94 -14.35
N LEU A 49 20.66 -8.20 -13.39
CA LEU A 49 21.03 -8.33 -11.98
C LEU A 49 20.70 -9.74 -11.50
N THR A 50 21.64 -10.33 -10.78
CA THR A 50 21.42 -11.57 -10.03
C THR A 50 20.80 -11.25 -8.67
N SER A 51 20.29 -12.30 -8.01
CA SER A 51 19.82 -12.21 -6.62
C SER A 51 20.93 -11.69 -5.67
N ASP A 52 22.19 -12.06 -5.93
CA ASP A 52 23.35 -11.58 -5.19
C ASP A 52 23.58 -10.09 -5.40
N ASP A 53 23.47 -9.60 -6.65
CA ASP A 53 23.65 -8.18 -6.95
C ASP A 53 22.59 -7.32 -6.22
N VAL A 54 21.34 -7.79 -6.18
CA VAL A 54 20.26 -7.13 -5.40
C VAL A 54 20.60 -7.14 -3.91
N SER A 55 21.07 -8.27 -3.39
CA SER A 55 21.43 -8.45 -1.98
C SER A 55 22.57 -7.52 -1.53
N GLU A 56 23.49 -7.19 -2.43
CA GLU A 56 24.56 -6.22 -2.22
C GLU A 56 24.06 -4.77 -2.28
N LEU A 57 23.21 -4.44 -3.25
CA LEU A 57 22.76 -3.07 -3.49
C LEU A 57 21.75 -2.56 -2.46
N VAL A 58 20.86 -3.43 -1.93
CA VAL A 58 19.87 -3.05 -0.91
C VAL A 58 20.51 -2.36 0.31
N PRO A 59 21.47 -2.95 1.04
CA PRO A 59 22.05 -2.28 2.21
C PRO A 59 22.76 -0.98 1.88
N LEU A 60 23.38 -0.86 0.69
CA LEU A 60 24.02 0.37 0.24
C LEU A 60 23.00 1.50 0.05
N LEU A 61 21.88 1.23 -0.63
CA LEU A 61 20.82 2.21 -0.83
C LEU A 61 20.18 2.63 0.51
N LEU A 62 19.91 1.67 1.40
CA LEU A 62 19.33 1.96 2.71
C LEU A 62 20.27 2.81 3.58
N ALA A 63 21.58 2.56 3.52
CA ALA A 63 22.57 3.36 4.23
C ALA A 63 22.63 4.79 3.69
N GLU A 64 22.60 4.96 2.36
CA GLU A 64 22.57 6.28 1.72
C GLU A 64 21.34 7.09 2.13
N VAL A 65 20.13 6.51 2.04
CA VAL A 65 18.89 7.19 2.42
C VAL A 65 18.91 7.57 3.91
N LYS A 66 19.37 6.67 4.77
CA LYS A 66 19.51 6.94 6.21
C LYS A 66 20.49 8.09 6.48
N GLN A 67 21.63 8.11 5.79
CA GLN A 67 22.62 9.18 5.93
C GLN A 67 22.07 10.52 5.43
N ALA A 68 21.35 10.53 4.30
CA ALA A 68 20.72 11.73 3.76
C ALA A 68 19.71 12.32 4.75
N PHE A 69 18.82 11.50 5.32
CA PHE A 69 17.87 11.93 6.35
C PHE A 69 18.53 12.42 7.64
N ALA A 70 19.71 11.90 8.00
CA ALA A 70 20.47 12.37 9.16
C ALA A 70 21.27 13.65 8.87
N SER A 71 21.37 14.08 7.62
CA SER A 71 22.19 15.23 7.22
C SER A 71 21.47 16.56 7.46
N SER A 72 22.26 17.63 7.60
CA SER A 72 21.73 19.00 7.64
C SER A 72 21.07 19.44 6.34
N ARG A 73 21.36 18.78 5.21
CA ARG A 73 20.73 19.09 3.92
C ARG A 73 19.27 18.68 3.87
N TRP A 74 18.89 17.63 4.61
CA TRP A 74 17.50 17.23 4.80
C TRP A 74 16.82 17.91 6.00
N ALA A 75 17.47 18.88 6.66
CA ALA A 75 16.88 19.55 7.81
C ALA A 75 15.63 20.36 7.41
N LEU A 76 14.45 19.78 7.63
CA LEU A 76 13.17 20.44 7.42
C LEU A 76 12.83 21.27 8.67
N ILE A 77 13.05 22.57 8.61
CA ILE A 77 12.60 23.48 9.66
C ILE A 77 11.07 23.49 9.64
N ASN A 78 10.45 23.05 10.74
CA ASN A 78 8.99 23.05 10.88
C ASN A 78 8.44 24.48 10.95
N SER A 79 8.26 25.10 9.79
CA SER A 79 7.67 26.42 9.65
C SER A 79 6.14 26.37 9.51
N GLY A 80 5.53 25.19 9.64
CA GLY A 80 4.08 24.97 9.44
C GLY A 80 3.57 25.20 8.01
N THR A 81 4.46 25.45 7.03
CA THR A 81 4.05 25.73 5.65
C THR A 81 3.60 24.44 4.95
N GLU A 82 2.67 24.58 3.99
CA GLU A 82 2.21 23.47 3.14
C GLU A 82 3.38 22.72 2.49
N ARG A 83 4.39 23.47 2.05
CA ARG A 83 5.62 22.92 1.50
C ARG A 83 6.31 21.98 2.47
N VAL A 84 6.57 22.42 3.70
CA VAL A 84 7.23 21.58 4.71
C VAL A 84 6.38 20.35 5.03
N LYS A 85 5.06 20.48 5.11
CA LYS A 85 4.16 19.35 5.37
C LYS A 85 4.31 18.26 4.31
N TRP A 86 4.10 18.55 3.03
CA TRP A 86 4.14 17.50 2.01
C TRP A 86 5.54 16.88 1.86
N LEU A 87 6.60 17.62 2.16
CA LEU A 87 7.97 17.10 2.20
C LEU A 87 8.22 16.09 3.31
N VAL A 88 7.72 16.38 4.53
CA VAL A 88 7.78 15.43 5.65
C VAL A 88 7.04 14.13 5.27
N TYR A 89 5.87 14.25 4.65
CA TYR A 89 5.11 13.08 4.20
C TYR A 89 5.79 12.31 3.05
N ALA A 90 6.43 12.99 2.11
CA ALA A 90 7.23 12.35 1.06
C ALA A 90 8.43 11.60 1.66
N GLY A 91 9.12 12.18 2.66
CA GLY A 91 10.18 11.52 3.41
C GLY A 91 9.68 10.31 4.20
N ALA A 92 8.51 10.39 4.81
CA ALA A 92 7.86 9.26 5.49
C ALA A 92 7.52 8.12 4.52
N ALA A 93 6.97 8.45 3.35
CA ALA A 93 6.66 7.46 2.30
C ALA A 93 7.93 6.77 1.77
N LEU A 94 9.01 7.53 1.51
CA LEU A 94 10.32 6.95 1.16
C LEU A 94 10.86 6.05 2.27
N SER A 95 10.77 6.48 3.53
CA SER A 95 11.20 5.67 4.68
C SER A 95 10.42 4.36 4.76
N HIS A 96 9.13 4.38 4.45
CA HIS A 96 8.30 3.19 4.40
C HIS A 96 8.71 2.26 3.25
N CYS A 97 9.00 2.80 2.06
CA CYS A 97 9.56 2.03 0.93
C CYS A 97 10.88 1.34 1.33
N CYS A 98 11.77 2.07 2.01
CA CYS A 98 13.04 1.52 2.50
C CYS A 98 12.83 0.39 3.51
N ARG A 99 11.88 0.56 4.45
CA ARG A 99 11.56 -0.48 5.44
C ARG A 99 11.03 -1.75 4.77
N LEU A 100 10.08 -1.60 3.84
CA LEU A 100 9.50 -2.73 3.12
C LEU A 100 10.54 -3.43 2.23
N LEU A 101 11.45 -2.69 1.59
CA LEU A 101 12.56 -3.26 0.82
C LEU A 101 13.48 -4.10 1.72
N ALA A 102 13.83 -3.61 2.91
CA ALA A 102 14.66 -4.35 3.85
C ALA A 102 14.00 -5.65 4.36
N GLU A 103 12.69 -5.61 4.64
CA GLU A 103 11.94 -6.79 5.05
C GLU A 103 11.80 -7.79 3.90
N MET A 104 11.58 -7.30 2.68
CA MET A 104 11.50 -8.11 1.47
C MET A 104 12.83 -8.81 1.18
N GLU A 105 13.95 -8.13 1.39
CA GLU A 105 15.30 -8.70 1.27
C GLU A 105 15.53 -9.80 2.31
N THR A 106 15.11 -9.57 3.55
CA THR A 106 15.22 -10.57 4.63
C THR A 106 14.39 -11.81 4.30
N ALA A 107 13.16 -11.63 3.83
CA ALA A 107 12.30 -12.71 3.38
C ALA A 107 12.87 -13.46 2.17
N GLY A 108 13.45 -12.72 1.21
CA GLY A 108 14.10 -13.28 0.02
C GLY A 108 15.28 -14.20 0.38
N ARG A 109 16.15 -13.79 1.30
CA ARG A 109 17.27 -14.62 1.79
C ARG A 109 16.83 -15.87 2.56
N ALA A 110 15.63 -15.84 3.10
CA ALA A 110 15.02 -16.97 3.80
C ALA A 110 14.17 -17.86 2.87
N ASP A 111 14.23 -17.63 1.55
CA ASP A 111 13.42 -18.31 0.52
C ASP A 111 11.91 -18.24 0.78
N GLN A 112 11.44 -17.16 1.42
CA GLN A 112 10.04 -16.94 1.76
C GLN A 112 9.30 -16.23 0.61
N GLU A 113 9.14 -16.93 -0.52
CA GLU A 113 8.52 -16.41 -1.76
C GLU A 113 7.18 -15.69 -1.50
N MET A 114 6.31 -16.25 -0.66
CA MET A 114 5.02 -15.64 -0.36
C MET A 114 5.15 -14.33 0.43
N ALA A 115 6.05 -14.28 1.42
CA ALA A 115 6.31 -13.07 2.18
C ALA A 115 6.86 -11.98 1.27
N VAL A 116 7.77 -12.31 0.34
CA VAL A 116 8.28 -11.38 -0.68
C VAL A 116 7.14 -10.81 -1.52
N ARG A 117 6.17 -11.62 -1.95
CA ARG A 117 5.01 -11.17 -2.74
C ARG A 117 4.10 -10.21 -1.98
N LEU A 118 3.79 -10.54 -0.71
CA LEU A 118 2.97 -9.68 0.14
C LEU A 118 3.66 -8.35 0.43
N LEU A 119 4.95 -8.39 0.74
CA LEU A 119 5.77 -7.19 1.00
C LEU A 119 5.94 -6.36 -0.27
N GLY A 120 6.15 -6.98 -1.43
CA GLY A 120 6.25 -6.26 -2.70
C GLY A 120 4.95 -5.61 -3.15
N ARG A 121 3.78 -6.20 -2.81
CA ARG A 121 2.48 -5.51 -2.97
C ARG A 121 2.43 -4.23 -2.13
N ALA A 122 2.72 -4.34 -0.84
CA ALA A 122 2.71 -3.20 0.08
C ALA A 122 3.74 -2.13 -0.37
N HIS A 123 4.91 -2.58 -0.85
CA HIS A 123 5.96 -1.71 -1.36
C HIS A 123 5.51 -0.91 -2.59
N LEU A 124 4.89 -1.57 -3.58
CA LEU A 124 4.37 -0.87 -4.75
C LEU A 124 3.33 0.19 -4.39
N GLU A 125 2.45 -0.11 -3.43
CA GLU A 125 1.46 0.84 -2.95
C GLU A 125 2.13 2.05 -2.25
N ALA A 126 3.07 1.78 -1.34
CA ALA A 126 3.86 2.82 -0.68
C ALA A 126 4.64 3.70 -1.68
N TRP A 127 5.20 3.09 -2.72
CA TRP A 127 5.92 3.79 -3.77
C TRP A 127 5.00 4.66 -4.62
N VAL A 128 3.83 4.14 -5.05
CA VAL A 128 2.81 4.93 -5.76
C VAL A 128 2.36 6.12 -4.93
N VAL A 129 2.12 5.94 -3.62
CA VAL A 129 1.78 7.03 -2.69
C VAL A 129 2.92 8.04 -2.61
N CYS A 130 4.17 7.58 -2.51
CA CYS A 130 5.35 8.44 -2.49
C CYS A 130 5.42 9.34 -3.73
N LEU A 131 5.25 8.77 -4.92
CA LEU A 131 5.21 9.53 -6.17
C LEU A 131 4.01 10.49 -6.22
N TYR A 132 2.84 10.02 -5.78
CA TYR A 132 1.62 10.82 -5.76
C TYR A 132 1.76 12.06 -4.88
N ILE A 133 2.34 11.93 -3.67
CA ILE A 133 2.66 13.08 -2.81
C ILE A 133 3.74 13.95 -3.45
N ARG A 134 4.82 13.34 -3.95
CA ARG A 134 5.97 14.09 -4.47
C ARG A 134 5.59 14.96 -5.67
N PHE A 135 4.77 14.44 -6.57
CA PHE A 135 4.35 15.13 -7.79
C PHE A 135 2.97 15.78 -7.69
N GLY A 136 2.17 15.46 -6.68
CA GLY A 136 0.90 16.14 -6.44
C GLY A 136 0.99 17.22 -5.37
N GLU A 137 2.12 17.27 -4.64
CA GLU A 137 2.43 18.23 -3.60
C GLU A 137 1.33 18.27 -2.52
N TYR A 138 1.02 19.44 -1.98
CA TYR A 138 0.04 19.60 -0.93
C TYR A 138 -1.38 19.12 -1.30
N PRO A 139 -1.92 19.38 -2.51
CA PRO A 139 -3.22 18.84 -2.92
C PRO A 139 -3.31 17.31 -2.87
N ALA A 140 -2.24 16.59 -3.26
CA ALA A 140 -2.22 15.14 -3.13
C ALA A 140 -2.19 14.68 -1.67
N LEU A 141 -1.44 15.38 -0.82
CA LEU A 141 -1.43 15.12 0.63
C LEU A 141 -2.83 15.35 1.24
N GLU A 142 -3.53 16.41 0.83
CA GLU A 142 -4.90 16.66 1.28
C GLU A 142 -5.84 15.52 0.86
N ARG A 143 -5.79 15.09 -0.40
CA ARG A 143 -6.58 13.95 -0.90
C ARG A 143 -6.29 12.65 -0.13
N LEU A 144 -5.04 12.41 0.25
CA LEU A 144 -4.67 11.27 1.09
C LEU A 144 -5.26 11.41 2.51
N GLY A 145 -5.20 12.61 3.10
CA GLY A 145 -5.82 12.87 4.40
C GLY A 145 -7.33 12.67 4.39
N GLN A 146 -8.01 13.08 3.32
CA GLN A 146 -9.45 12.83 3.12
C GLN A 146 -9.77 11.33 3.02
N ALA A 147 -8.90 10.55 2.37
CA ALA A 147 -9.04 9.10 2.24
C ALA A 147 -8.84 8.36 3.56
N GLU A 148 -7.83 8.75 4.32
CA GLU A 148 -7.58 8.21 5.66
C GLU A 148 -8.73 8.54 6.61
N LEU A 149 -9.21 9.78 6.60
CA LEU A 149 -10.38 10.18 7.37
C LEU A 149 -11.61 9.31 7.04
N ARG A 150 -11.87 9.06 5.75
CA ARG A 150 -12.95 8.16 5.33
C ARG A 150 -12.74 6.74 5.85
N HIS A 151 -11.52 6.23 5.81
CA HIS A 151 -11.19 4.90 6.30
C HIS A 151 -11.47 4.78 7.81
N LEU A 152 -11.00 5.74 8.61
CA LEU A 152 -11.21 5.74 10.06
C LEU A 152 -12.69 5.87 10.44
N ILE A 153 -13.46 6.72 9.74
CA ILE A 153 -14.91 6.81 9.93
C ILE A 153 -15.59 5.47 9.63
N GLY A 154 -15.20 4.80 8.54
CA GLY A 154 -15.71 3.49 8.19
C GLY A 154 -15.40 2.44 9.25
N LEU A 155 -14.16 2.39 9.74
CA LEU A 155 -13.75 1.47 10.81
C LEU A 155 -14.54 1.69 12.11
N GLN A 156 -14.76 2.94 12.51
CA GLN A 156 -15.59 3.27 13.67
C GLN A 156 -17.01 2.73 13.50
N GLN A 157 -17.63 3.01 12.34
CA GLN A 157 -18.99 2.56 12.03
C GLN A 157 -19.12 1.03 12.00
N GLU A 158 -18.13 0.33 11.46
CA GLU A 158 -18.08 -1.14 11.45
C GLU A 158 -17.95 -1.69 12.88
N ALA A 159 -17.08 -1.11 13.70
CA ALA A 159 -16.93 -1.50 15.11
C ALA A 159 -18.24 -1.30 15.89
N ASP A 160 -18.89 -0.14 15.73
CA ASP A 160 -20.18 0.18 16.37
C ASP A 160 -21.27 -0.81 15.93
N ALA A 161 -21.31 -1.16 14.63
CA ALA A 161 -22.27 -2.12 14.09
C ALA A 161 -22.08 -3.52 14.67
N ILE A 162 -20.82 -3.97 14.80
CA ILE A 162 -20.48 -5.26 15.42
C ILE A 162 -20.91 -5.27 16.90
N ASP A 163 -20.66 -4.19 17.63
CA ASP A 163 -21.01 -4.09 19.05
C ASP A 163 -22.53 -4.10 19.26
N ALA A 164 -23.27 -3.38 18.41
CA ALA A 164 -24.73 -3.42 18.41
C ALA A 164 -25.28 -4.82 18.11
N MET A 165 -24.72 -5.50 17.10
CA MET A 165 -25.08 -6.88 16.74
C MET A 165 -24.82 -7.83 17.91
N LEU A 166 -23.63 -7.80 18.51
CA LEU A 166 -23.27 -8.64 19.67
C LEU A 166 -24.20 -8.40 20.87
N ALA A 167 -24.58 -7.15 21.13
CA ALA A 167 -25.51 -6.81 22.20
C ALA A 167 -26.92 -7.37 21.94
N ALA A 168 -27.41 -7.28 20.71
CA ALA A 168 -28.69 -7.84 20.29
C ALA A 168 -28.72 -9.37 20.41
N ASP A 169 -27.68 -10.04 19.89
CA ASP A 169 -27.55 -11.50 19.94
C ASP A 169 -27.50 -12.02 21.38
N ARG A 170 -26.74 -11.35 22.26
CA ARG A 170 -26.70 -11.68 23.69
C ARG A 170 -28.06 -11.53 24.36
N LYS A 171 -28.78 -10.45 24.06
CA LYS A 171 -30.11 -10.21 24.63
C LYS A 171 -31.08 -11.30 24.20
N GLU A 172 -31.06 -11.67 22.93
CA GLU A 172 -31.93 -12.71 22.39
C GLU A 172 -31.56 -14.11 22.92
N ALA A 173 -30.28 -14.46 22.95
CA ALA A 173 -29.80 -15.72 23.50
C ALA A 173 -30.16 -15.86 25.00
N ARG A 174 -30.03 -14.78 25.79
CA ARG A 174 -30.46 -14.78 27.21
C ARG A 174 -31.97 -14.98 27.37
N ARG A 175 -32.79 -14.39 26.50
CA ARG A 175 -34.25 -14.59 26.51
C ARG A 175 -34.61 -16.05 26.21
N ARG A 176 -34.00 -16.63 25.17
CA ARG A 176 -34.17 -18.05 24.82
C ARG A 176 -33.72 -18.95 25.96
N ARG A 177 -32.57 -18.67 26.55
CA ARG A 177 -32.04 -19.43 27.69
C ARG A 177 -33.01 -19.45 28.86
N LYS A 178 -33.52 -18.29 29.29
CA LYS A 178 -34.53 -18.21 30.36
C LYS A 178 -35.79 -19.02 30.06
N LYS A 179 -36.25 -19.03 28.80
CA LYS A 179 -37.41 -19.82 28.37
C LYS A 179 -37.14 -21.32 28.49
N VAL A 180 -35.97 -21.78 28.04
CA VAL A 180 -35.55 -23.18 28.14
C VAL A 180 -35.34 -23.60 29.60
N GLU A 181 -34.71 -22.77 30.41
CA GLU A 181 -34.55 -23.02 31.86
C GLU A 181 -35.92 -23.20 32.54
N LYS A 182 -36.89 -22.33 32.23
CA LYS A 182 -38.26 -22.46 32.76
C LYS A 182 -38.94 -23.76 32.32
N ALA A 183 -38.79 -24.17 31.06
CA ALA A 183 -39.33 -25.42 30.55
C ALA A 183 -38.69 -26.64 31.23
N ASN A 184 -37.37 -26.63 31.37
CA ASN A 184 -36.61 -27.69 32.04
C ASN A 184 -36.99 -27.85 33.51
N VAL A 185 -37.26 -26.75 34.23
CA VAL A 185 -37.80 -26.83 35.60
C VAL A 185 -39.16 -27.53 35.62
N GLY A 186 -40.03 -27.26 34.65
CA GLY A 186 -41.31 -27.96 34.51
C GLY A 186 -41.16 -29.45 34.24
N ILE A 187 -40.27 -29.82 33.30
CA ILE A 187 -39.94 -31.21 32.98
C ILE A 187 -39.36 -31.92 34.20
N ALA A 188 -38.42 -31.29 34.90
CA ALA A 188 -37.81 -31.86 36.10
C ALA A 188 -38.84 -32.13 37.21
N ARG A 189 -39.77 -31.18 37.45
CA ARG A 189 -40.87 -31.40 38.40
C ARG A 189 -41.79 -32.54 37.98
N TRP A 190 -42.13 -32.65 36.70
CA TRP A 190 -42.95 -33.75 36.20
C TRP A 190 -42.24 -35.10 36.34
N ASN A 191 -40.96 -35.19 35.98
CA ASN A 191 -40.15 -36.40 36.14
C ASN A 191 -40.07 -36.84 37.60
N ALA A 192 -39.95 -35.88 38.54
CA ALA A 192 -39.92 -36.17 39.97
C ALA A 192 -41.29 -36.67 40.50
N ALA A 193 -42.40 -36.13 39.99
CA ALA A 193 -43.74 -36.54 40.38
C ALA A 193 -44.18 -37.87 39.77
N ASN A 194 -43.58 -38.30 38.65
CA ASN A 194 -43.97 -39.50 37.90
C ASN A 194 -42.75 -40.42 37.66
N PRO A 195 -42.14 -40.99 38.72
CA PRO A 195 -40.89 -41.75 38.59
C PRO A 195 -41.04 -43.05 37.78
N ASN A 196 -42.25 -43.59 37.69
CA ASN A 196 -42.55 -44.85 36.99
C ASN A 196 -42.88 -44.65 35.51
N GLU A 197 -43.13 -43.41 35.09
CA GLU A 197 -43.34 -43.03 33.70
C GLU A 197 -42.02 -42.45 33.19
N GLY A 198 -41.26 -43.21 32.38
CA GLY A 198 -39.87 -42.91 32.03
C GLY A 198 -39.53 -41.42 31.81
N ALA A 199 -38.37 -41.00 32.32
CA ALA A 199 -38.00 -39.59 32.41
C ALA A 199 -38.02 -38.87 31.05
N LYS A 200 -38.73 -37.75 30.98
CA LYS A 200 -38.70 -36.85 29.83
C LYS A 200 -37.34 -36.15 29.75
N PRO A 201 -36.72 -36.05 28.56
CA PRO A 201 -35.42 -35.42 28.41
C PRO A 201 -35.51 -33.90 28.65
N LEU A 202 -34.47 -33.34 29.27
CA LEU A 202 -34.32 -31.89 29.39
C LEU A 202 -33.84 -31.31 28.05
N HIS A 203 -34.27 -30.09 27.75
CA HIS A 203 -33.78 -29.35 26.60
C HIS A 203 -32.39 -28.78 26.85
N GLU A 204 -31.54 -28.76 25.82
CA GLU A 204 -30.23 -28.12 25.90
C GLU A 204 -30.34 -26.60 26.04
N LEU A 205 -29.50 -26.01 26.89
CA LEU A 205 -29.45 -24.56 27.05
C LEU A 205 -28.80 -23.91 25.83
N PRO A 206 -29.42 -22.87 25.25
CA PRO A 206 -28.84 -22.18 24.10
C PRO A 206 -27.55 -21.46 24.49
N HIS A 207 -26.57 -21.49 23.58
CA HIS A 207 -25.32 -20.74 23.72
C HIS A 207 -25.60 -19.24 23.79
N VAL A 208 -24.93 -18.55 24.73
CA VAL A 208 -24.96 -17.08 24.84
C VAL A 208 -23.58 -16.56 24.42
N PRO A 209 -23.48 -15.74 23.36
CA PRO A 209 -22.20 -15.23 22.88
C PRO A 209 -21.39 -14.53 23.98
N GLN A 210 -20.12 -14.94 24.12
CA GLN A 210 -19.22 -14.42 25.14
C GLN A 210 -18.24 -13.36 24.61
N LEU A 211 -18.15 -13.17 23.28
CA LEU A 211 -17.26 -12.20 22.63
C LEU A 211 -17.44 -10.79 23.20
N LYS A 212 -16.35 -10.18 23.68
CA LYS A 212 -16.39 -8.80 24.19
C LYS A 212 -16.72 -7.82 23.05
N PRO A 213 -17.37 -6.69 23.35
CA PRO A 213 -17.47 -5.60 22.38
C PRO A 213 -16.06 -5.17 21.94
N VAL A 214 -15.95 -4.73 20.69
CA VAL A 214 -14.73 -4.15 20.12
C VAL A 214 -14.34 -2.91 20.90
N SER A 215 -15.31 -2.04 21.23
CA SER A 215 -15.08 -0.80 21.99
C SER A 215 -13.95 0.06 21.42
N LEU A 216 -13.85 0.10 20.09
CA LEU A 216 -12.90 0.94 19.39
C LEU A 216 -13.42 2.38 19.42
N ASP A 217 -12.63 3.32 19.93
CA ASP A 217 -12.93 4.75 19.87
C ASP A 217 -11.84 5.45 19.07
N LEU A 218 -12.20 5.89 17.86
CA LEU A 218 -11.34 6.63 16.93
C LEU A 218 -11.67 8.13 16.93
N SER A 219 -12.51 8.62 17.84
CA SER A 219 -13.03 10.00 17.82
C SER A 219 -11.91 11.05 17.86
N GLU A 220 -10.88 10.84 18.70
CA GLU A 220 -9.72 11.74 18.76
C GLU A 220 -8.89 11.70 17.47
N ALA A 221 -8.66 10.52 16.92
CA ALA A 221 -7.93 10.37 15.65
C ALA A 221 -8.67 11.05 14.50
N ILE A 222 -9.99 10.87 14.41
CA ILE A 222 -10.88 11.50 13.44
C ILE A 222 -10.87 13.03 13.61
N ALA A 223 -10.97 13.53 14.85
CA ALA A 223 -10.91 14.96 15.14
C ALA A 223 -9.57 15.60 14.72
N GLY A 224 -8.48 14.82 14.75
CA GLY A 224 -7.15 15.24 14.31
C GLY A 224 -7.05 15.69 12.85
N PHE A 225 -7.99 15.29 11.98
CA PHE A 225 -8.04 15.71 10.57
C PHE A 225 -8.65 17.11 10.38
N GLY A 226 -9.25 17.68 11.43
CA GLY A 226 -9.82 19.03 11.40
C GLY A 226 -10.96 19.15 10.36
N PRO A 227 -10.94 20.15 9.46
CA PRO A 227 -12.06 20.45 8.56
C PRO A 227 -12.09 19.61 7.28
N LEU A 228 -11.23 18.60 7.13
CA LEU A 228 -11.18 17.79 5.91
C LEU A 228 -12.50 17.06 5.68
N ALA A 229 -12.92 16.98 4.41
CA ALA A 229 -14.08 16.19 4.01
C ALA A 229 -13.65 14.76 3.68
N ALA A 230 -14.26 13.76 4.31
CA ALA A 230 -13.98 12.35 4.06
C ALA A 230 -14.27 11.97 2.59
N GLN A 231 -13.26 11.47 1.86
CA GLN A 231 -13.41 11.13 0.45
C GLN A 231 -12.49 9.99 0.05
N GLU A 232 -12.97 9.05 -0.77
CA GLU A 232 -12.16 7.93 -1.24
C GLU A 232 -11.00 8.36 -2.15
N LEU A 233 -9.92 7.59 -2.10
CA LEU A 233 -8.81 7.65 -3.03
C LEU A 233 -8.31 6.22 -3.25
N THR A 234 -8.43 5.71 -4.48
CA THR A 234 -7.98 4.36 -4.81
C THR A 234 -6.58 4.36 -5.42
N VAL A 235 -5.86 3.23 -5.33
CA VAL A 235 -4.57 3.03 -6.03
C VAL A 235 -4.71 3.23 -7.55
N SER A 236 -5.84 2.82 -8.14
CA SER A 236 -6.11 3.06 -9.57
C SER A 236 -6.15 4.55 -9.90
N GLU A 237 -6.83 5.35 -9.08
CA GLU A 237 -6.94 6.81 -9.27
C GLU A 237 -5.60 7.51 -9.11
N MET A 238 -4.77 7.09 -8.14
CA MET A 238 -3.40 7.60 -8.00
C MET A 238 -2.57 7.29 -9.25
N VAL A 239 -2.62 6.04 -9.73
CA VAL A 239 -1.91 5.62 -10.96
C VAL A 239 -2.38 6.38 -12.20
N ASP A 240 -3.69 6.61 -12.35
CA ASP A 240 -4.24 7.41 -13.44
C ASP A 240 -3.72 8.85 -13.41
N THR A 241 -3.71 9.43 -12.22
CA THR A 241 -3.23 10.78 -12.01
C THR A 241 -1.74 10.88 -12.31
N LEU A 242 -0.93 9.94 -11.81
CA LEU A 242 0.50 9.86 -12.11
C LEU A 242 0.79 9.67 -13.60
N THR A 243 -0.01 8.86 -14.29
CA THR A 243 0.08 8.67 -15.76
C THR A 243 -0.13 10.00 -16.51
N LYS A 244 -1.07 10.83 -16.04
CA LYS A 244 -1.33 12.16 -16.62
C LYS A 244 -0.22 13.16 -16.28
N TRP A 245 0.33 13.10 -15.07
CA TRP A 245 1.39 14.00 -14.61
C TRP A 245 2.76 13.67 -15.18
N GLY A 246 3.07 12.40 -15.45
CA GLY A 246 4.37 11.91 -15.91
C GLY A 246 5.00 12.78 -17.00
N PRO A 247 4.34 12.96 -18.16
CA PRO A 247 4.89 13.72 -19.27
C PRO A 247 5.07 15.21 -18.95
N THR A 248 4.11 15.81 -18.25
CA THR A 248 4.11 17.26 -17.96
C THR A 248 5.11 17.64 -16.88
N ARG A 249 5.39 16.72 -15.95
CA ARG A 249 6.37 16.89 -14.87
C ARG A 249 7.73 16.25 -15.17
N GLY A 250 7.88 15.62 -16.34
CA GLY A 250 9.15 15.10 -16.85
C GLY A 250 9.70 13.89 -16.12
N PHE A 251 8.87 13.14 -15.39
CA PHE A 251 9.31 11.96 -14.63
C PHE A 251 8.95 10.63 -15.31
N ALA A 252 8.04 10.65 -16.29
CA ALA A 252 7.72 9.47 -17.09
C ALA A 252 7.22 9.83 -18.48
N THR A 253 7.60 9.02 -19.46
CA THR A 253 7.12 9.09 -20.84
C THR A 253 6.04 8.04 -21.13
N GLU A 254 5.84 7.09 -20.22
CA GLU A 254 4.92 5.96 -20.39
C GLU A 254 3.83 5.92 -19.31
N SER A 255 2.84 5.05 -19.53
CA SER A 255 1.72 4.87 -18.62
C SER A 255 2.10 4.05 -17.40
N PHE A 256 1.71 4.52 -16.22
CA PHE A 256 1.80 3.76 -14.98
C PHE A 256 0.73 2.66 -14.89
N ARG A 257 -0.19 2.54 -15.86
CA ARG A 257 -1.23 1.49 -15.83
C ARG A 257 -0.67 0.08 -15.78
N THR A 258 0.50 -0.16 -16.38
CA THR A 258 1.21 -1.43 -16.29
C THR A 258 1.54 -1.79 -14.83
N LEU A 259 1.95 -0.81 -14.02
CA LEU A 259 2.20 -0.99 -12.59
C LEU A 259 0.94 -1.37 -11.82
N TYR A 260 -0.20 -0.78 -12.18
CA TYR A 260 -1.48 -1.16 -11.57
C TYR A 260 -1.85 -2.61 -11.88
N PHE A 261 -1.56 -3.11 -13.08
CA PHE A 261 -1.74 -4.53 -13.39
C PHE A 261 -0.85 -5.43 -12.54
N TYR A 262 0.43 -5.06 -12.33
CA TYR A 262 1.32 -5.78 -11.41
C TYR A 262 0.81 -5.76 -9.96
N TYR A 263 0.38 -4.59 -9.47
CA TYR A 263 -0.24 -4.46 -8.15
C TYR A 263 -1.46 -5.39 -7.99
N ARG A 264 -2.34 -5.43 -9.00
CA ARG A 264 -3.53 -6.31 -9.01
C ARG A 264 -3.16 -7.78 -9.08
N LEU A 265 -2.15 -8.15 -9.86
CA LEU A 265 -1.65 -9.51 -9.95
C LEU A 265 -1.13 -10.00 -8.59
N LEU A 266 -0.29 -9.20 -7.93
CA LEU A 266 0.24 -9.53 -6.60
C LEU A 266 -0.89 -9.62 -5.55
N SER A 267 -1.87 -8.71 -5.63
CA SER A 267 -3.05 -8.73 -4.77
C SER A 267 -3.90 -9.99 -4.96
N GLY A 268 -3.99 -10.54 -6.17
CA GLY A 268 -4.75 -11.75 -6.44
C GLY A 268 -4.03 -13.04 -6.05
N LEU A 269 -2.71 -13.07 -6.18
CA LEU A 269 -1.91 -14.29 -5.96
C LEU A 269 -1.51 -14.50 -4.49
N GLY A 270 -1.37 -13.44 -3.69
CA GLY A 270 -0.75 -13.52 -2.37
C GLY A 270 -1.70 -13.64 -1.17
N THR A 271 -2.94 -13.21 -1.28
CA THR A 271 -3.83 -13.01 -0.11
C THR A 271 -4.89 -14.08 0.06
N HIS A 272 -5.26 -14.78 -1.01
CA HIS A 272 -6.35 -15.75 -0.98
C HIS A 272 -5.81 -17.17 -0.89
N ALA A 273 -6.40 -17.97 0.02
CA ALA A 273 -6.14 -19.39 0.09
C ALA A 273 -6.41 -20.03 -1.28
N SER A 274 -5.35 -20.52 -1.91
CA SER A 274 -5.41 -21.22 -3.19
C SER A 274 -4.38 -22.34 -3.20
N MET A 275 -4.52 -23.29 -4.12
CA MET A 275 -3.55 -24.37 -4.27
C MET A 275 -2.13 -23.83 -4.52
N THR A 276 -2.01 -22.71 -5.24
CA THR A 276 -0.73 -22.01 -5.44
C THR A 276 -0.10 -21.55 -4.12
N VAL A 277 -0.90 -21.07 -3.17
CA VAL A 277 -0.40 -20.65 -1.85
C VAL A 277 0.04 -21.85 -1.02
N LEU A 278 -0.71 -22.96 -1.06
CA LEU A 278 -0.34 -24.19 -0.36
C LEU A 278 0.98 -24.78 -0.89
N ASP A 279 1.16 -24.81 -2.21
CA ASP A 279 2.39 -25.26 -2.88
C ASP A 279 3.62 -24.41 -2.49
N GLN A 280 3.43 -23.15 -2.10
CA GLN A 280 4.51 -22.26 -1.65
C GLN A 280 4.88 -22.44 -0.16
N TYR A 281 3.94 -22.89 0.68
CA TYR A 281 4.20 -23.12 2.10
C TYR A 281 4.72 -24.52 2.41
N VAL A 282 4.38 -25.51 1.57
CA VAL A 282 4.81 -26.89 1.75
C VAL A 282 5.95 -27.16 0.78
N PRO A 283 7.23 -27.15 1.24
CA PRO A 283 8.35 -27.53 0.39
C PRO A 283 8.16 -28.99 -0.05
N THR A 284 7.70 -29.18 -1.28
CA THR A 284 7.51 -30.53 -1.82
C THR A 284 8.86 -31.08 -2.20
N ARG A 285 9.30 -32.12 -1.49
CA ARG A 285 10.37 -32.99 -2.00
C ARG A 285 9.89 -33.60 -3.31
N PRO A 286 10.78 -33.85 -4.29
CA PRO A 286 10.41 -34.46 -5.57
C PRO A 286 9.67 -35.81 -5.44
N SER A 287 9.76 -36.48 -4.28
CA SER A 287 9.14 -37.77 -3.98
C SER A 287 7.80 -37.69 -3.25
N ASP A 288 7.37 -36.53 -2.76
CA ASP A 288 6.17 -36.45 -1.92
C ASP A 288 4.92 -36.22 -2.78
N SER A 289 4.00 -37.18 -2.64
CA SER A 289 2.78 -37.43 -3.40
C SER A 289 1.68 -36.38 -3.21
N PHE A 290 2.02 -35.09 -3.16
CA PHE A 290 1.01 -34.04 -3.22
C PHE A 290 0.53 -33.89 -4.66
N VAL A 291 -0.76 -34.16 -4.89
CA VAL A 291 -1.38 -34.07 -6.22
C VAL A 291 -1.33 -32.62 -6.68
N ARG A 292 -0.36 -32.28 -7.52
CA ARG A 292 -0.32 -31.00 -8.20
C ARG A 292 -1.46 -30.97 -9.22
N VAL A 293 -2.48 -30.15 -8.97
CA VAL A 293 -3.56 -29.90 -9.95
C VAL A 293 -3.01 -29.18 -11.19
N ARG A 294 -1.83 -28.57 -11.07
CA ARG A 294 -1.03 -28.06 -12.19
C ARG A 294 0.43 -27.95 -11.75
N ALA A 295 1.39 -28.16 -12.66
CA ALA A 295 2.74 -27.67 -12.41
C ALA A 295 2.63 -26.16 -12.11
N ALA A 296 3.12 -25.73 -10.95
CA ALA A 296 3.23 -24.30 -10.67
C ALA A 296 3.97 -23.69 -11.87
N PRO A 297 3.43 -22.65 -12.53
CA PRO A 297 4.15 -22.03 -13.63
C PRO A 297 5.54 -21.66 -13.11
N SER A 298 6.58 -22.21 -13.73
CA SER A 298 7.97 -21.81 -13.50
C SER A 298 8.19 -20.43 -14.10
N LEU A 299 7.43 -19.46 -13.64
CA LEU A 299 7.90 -18.09 -13.62
C LEU A 299 9.17 -18.19 -12.78
N GLY A 300 10.34 -17.88 -13.37
CA GLY A 300 11.55 -17.70 -12.55
C GLY A 300 11.17 -16.87 -11.32
N THR A 301 11.73 -17.23 -10.16
CA THR A 301 11.39 -16.70 -8.82
C THR A 301 10.81 -15.29 -8.92
N ALA A 302 9.47 -15.18 -8.90
CA ALA A 302 8.81 -13.88 -9.06
C ALA A 302 9.25 -12.94 -7.93
N ALA A 303 9.72 -13.51 -6.83
CA ALA A 303 10.45 -12.85 -5.76
C ALA A 303 11.68 -12.06 -6.22
N ASP A 304 12.56 -12.59 -7.06
CA ASP A 304 13.78 -11.89 -7.47
C ASP A 304 13.45 -10.69 -8.37
N GLN A 305 12.52 -10.85 -9.32
CA GLN A 305 12.05 -9.75 -10.14
C GLN A 305 11.37 -8.66 -9.31
N LEU A 306 10.59 -9.06 -8.30
CA LEU A 306 9.92 -8.13 -7.39
C LEU A 306 10.92 -7.38 -6.50
N ARG A 307 11.94 -8.07 -5.98
CA ARG A 307 13.05 -7.44 -5.22
C ARG A 307 13.82 -6.44 -6.08
N CYS A 308 14.18 -6.81 -7.31
CA CYS A 308 14.82 -5.91 -8.27
C CYS A 308 13.95 -4.69 -8.57
N THR A 309 12.64 -4.91 -8.76
CA THR A 309 11.66 -3.84 -9.01
C THR A 309 11.55 -2.90 -7.81
N ALA A 310 11.46 -3.44 -6.60
CA ALA A 310 11.38 -2.67 -5.36
C ALA A 310 12.68 -1.89 -5.10
N LEU A 311 13.84 -2.47 -5.41
CA LEU A 311 15.14 -1.80 -5.34
C LEU A 311 15.18 -0.59 -6.27
N TYR A 312 14.84 -0.77 -7.54
CA TYR A 312 14.75 0.33 -8.51
C TYR A 312 13.76 1.41 -8.07
N ALA A 313 12.54 1.03 -7.70
CA ALA A 313 11.50 1.95 -7.28
C ALA A 313 11.91 2.77 -6.05
N THR A 314 12.62 2.15 -5.10
CA THR A 314 13.13 2.84 -3.90
C THR A 314 14.26 3.80 -4.25
N ALA A 315 15.18 3.41 -5.13
CA ALA A 315 16.23 4.30 -5.64
C ALA A 315 15.62 5.51 -6.35
N TYR A 316 14.67 5.26 -7.25
CA TYR A 316 13.90 6.29 -7.95
C TYR A 316 13.20 7.27 -7.00
N ALA A 317 12.55 6.76 -5.95
CA ALA A 317 11.95 7.60 -4.93
C ALA A 317 13.01 8.41 -4.15
N ALA A 318 14.16 7.81 -3.83
CA ALA A 318 15.26 8.49 -3.16
C ALA A 318 15.79 9.66 -3.99
N GLY A 319 16.01 9.49 -5.29
CA GLY A 319 16.47 10.57 -6.19
C GLY A 319 15.53 11.78 -6.18
N PHE A 320 14.21 11.57 -6.29
CA PHE A 320 13.25 12.68 -6.32
C PHE A 320 12.91 13.28 -4.95
N VAL A 321 12.91 12.46 -3.89
CA VAL A 321 12.61 12.94 -2.54
C VAL A 321 13.83 13.63 -1.97
N LEU A 322 15.01 13.01 -1.98
CA LEU A 322 16.23 13.53 -1.38
C LEU A 322 16.99 14.49 -2.32
N GLY A 323 17.13 14.13 -3.59
CA GLY A 323 17.87 14.94 -4.58
C GLY A 323 17.22 16.30 -4.83
N ALA A 324 15.89 16.40 -4.78
CA ALA A 324 15.18 17.67 -4.85
C ALA A 324 15.49 18.63 -3.67
N HIS A 325 16.12 18.12 -2.61
CA HIS A 325 16.57 18.86 -1.43
C HIS A 325 18.09 19.00 -1.36
N GLY A 326 18.78 18.75 -2.48
CA GLY A 326 20.24 18.91 -2.57
C GLY A 326 21.03 17.85 -1.79
N CYS A 327 20.38 16.75 -1.38
CA CYS A 327 21.12 15.58 -0.89
C CYS A 327 21.72 14.84 -2.09
N ASP A 328 22.99 14.46 -1.99
CA ASP A 328 23.64 13.64 -3.01
C ASP A 328 23.12 12.19 -2.87
N THR A 329 22.73 11.57 -3.99
CA THR A 329 22.16 10.21 -4.03
C THR A 329 22.93 9.28 -4.99
N PRO A 330 24.26 9.18 -4.92
CA PRO A 330 25.06 8.45 -5.91
C PRO A 330 24.74 6.95 -6.03
N VAL A 331 24.34 6.29 -4.94
CA VAL A 331 23.93 4.88 -4.97
C VAL A 331 22.58 4.74 -5.66
N ALA A 332 21.60 5.59 -5.32
CA ALA A 332 20.33 5.61 -6.02
C ALA A 332 20.50 5.89 -7.52
N ASP A 333 21.28 6.92 -7.87
CA ASP A 333 21.57 7.30 -9.25
C ASP A 333 22.21 6.14 -10.04
N ARG A 334 23.14 5.42 -9.41
CA ARG A 334 23.78 4.23 -10.00
C ARG A 334 22.78 3.09 -10.22
N ILE A 335 21.93 2.80 -9.22
CA ILE A 335 20.90 1.77 -9.32
C ILE A 335 19.92 2.13 -10.43
N GLU A 336 19.44 3.36 -10.46
CA GLU A 336 18.55 3.87 -11.51
C GLU A 336 19.18 3.73 -12.88
N ALA A 337 20.41 4.21 -13.08
CA ALA A 337 21.11 4.10 -14.36
C ALA A 337 21.29 2.63 -14.82
N THR A 338 21.48 1.71 -13.87
CA THR A 338 21.66 0.28 -14.16
C THR A 338 20.34 -0.41 -14.48
N LEU A 339 19.27 -0.02 -13.80
CA LEU A 339 17.97 -0.71 -13.82
C LEU A 339 16.89 0.03 -14.62
N TYR A 340 17.20 1.19 -15.18
CA TYR A 340 16.26 2.02 -15.91
C TYR A 340 15.55 1.17 -16.98
N PRO A 341 14.20 1.17 -17.02
CA PRO A 341 13.47 0.43 -18.04
C PRO A 341 13.87 0.90 -19.44
N ASN A 342 14.35 -0.01 -20.28
CA ASN A 342 14.66 0.31 -21.67
C ASN A 342 13.38 0.27 -22.52
N PRO A 343 12.85 1.42 -22.97
CA PRO A 343 11.61 1.46 -23.74
C PRO A 343 11.73 0.78 -25.12
N ALA A 344 12.96 0.65 -25.65
CA ALA A 344 13.20 -0.03 -26.92
C ALA A 344 12.94 -1.54 -26.85
N ASP A 345 13.04 -2.13 -25.66
CA ASP A 345 12.98 -3.59 -25.48
C ASP A 345 11.56 -4.14 -25.43
N ARG A 346 10.52 -3.28 -25.48
CA ARG A 346 9.08 -3.62 -25.40
C ARG A 346 8.68 -4.48 -24.20
N SER A 347 9.60 -4.75 -23.28
CA SER A 347 9.31 -5.36 -21.99
C SER A 347 8.45 -4.40 -21.21
N ALA A 348 7.27 -4.87 -20.78
CA ALA A 348 6.45 -4.16 -19.79
C ALA A 348 7.35 -3.69 -18.63
N TRP A 349 7.05 -2.52 -18.06
CA TRP A 349 7.80 -1.88 -16.97
C TRP A 349 8.35 -2.91 -15.96
N SER A 350 9.60 -3.31 -16.16
CA SER A 350 10.26 -4.41 -15.47
C SER A 350 11.75 -4.09 -15.39
N PRO A 351 12.16 -3.38 -14.33
CA PRO A 351 13.55 -2.99 -14.13
C PRO A 351 14.47 -4.21 -14.17
N GLY A 352 15.57 -4.13 -14.92
CA GLY A 352 16.62 -5.17 -14.96
C GLY A 352 16.34 -6.41 -15.81
N THR A 353 15.20 -6.52 -16.49
CA THR A 353 14.93 -7.64 -17.42
C THR A 353 15.23 -7.25 -18.85
N ARG A 354 16.21 -7.92 -19.49
CA ARG A 354 16.37 -7.88 -20.96
C ARG A 354 15.48 -8.94 -21.61
N PRO A 355 14.99 -8.73 -22.84
CA PRO A 355 14.41 -9.80 -23.63
C PRO A 355 15.48 -10.87 -23.87
N VAL A 356 15.16 -12.13 -23.56
CA VAL A 356 15.99 -13.27 -23.98
C VAL A 356 16.00 -13.26 -25.52
N LYS A 357 17.14 -12.88 -26.13
CA LYS A 357 17.34 -13.07 -27.56
C LYS A 357 17.34 -14.58 -27.85
N GLY A 358 16.22 -15.09 -28.35
CA GLY A 358 16.14 -16.40 -28.99
C GLY A 358 15.23 -17.42 -28.30
N ARG A 359 14.02 -17.59 -28.86
CA ARG A 359 13.70 -18.84 -29.56
C ARG A 359 12.91 -18.49 -30.81
N PRO A 360 13.43 -18.75 -32.02
CA PRO A 360 12.57 -18.80 -33.19
C PRO A 360 11.58 -19.95 -32.98
N ARG A 361 10.30 -19.73 -33.33
CA ARG A 361 9.39 -20.82 -33.67
C ARG A 361 9.57 -21.15 -35.13
#